data_AF-A0A420CTM5-F1
#
_entry.id   AF-A0A420CTM5-F1
#
_cell.length_a   1.000
_cell.length_b   1.000
_cell.length_c   1.000
_cell.angle_alpha   90.00
_cell.angle_beta   90.00
_cell.angle_gamma   90.00
#
_symmetry.space_group_name_H-M   'P 1'
#
loop_
_entity.id
_entity.type
_entity.pdbx_description
1 polymer ?
#
loop_
_entity_poly.entity_id
_entity_poly.type
_entity_poly.pdbx_seq_one_letter_code
_entity_poly.pdbx_strand_id
1 'polypeptide(L)'
;MLLMDRLIRFGHLFFTIFTLLLFFGCKKESGHQKNSAQNSFVFVAAAANLRDVLEELKKLYITENPGKKIELTFGSSGLLTQQIVNGAPFDLFLSADSSFIEKIKNENRNFGKAEIYALGKVAMWSSAFDLSEGLQTSLNPEIKKIAIADPELAPYGKNTVQALKNTGIYPKIEHKIVWAENIGQAAQFAATGNADLAFIALSTAMSKEMKAKGNYYLLSENEAASIPQSGILLKGKKQTEAKQFFDFIRNRKTAQIWQKYGYQTEIRH
;
A
#
# COMPACT_ATOMS: atom_id res chain seq x y z
N MET A 1 -40.11 56.51 -25.64
CA MET A 1 -41.58 56.54 -25.75
C MET A 1 -42.06 55.10 -25.84
N LEU A 2 -42.72 54.63 -24.77
CA LEU A 2 -43.46 53.37 -24.66
C LEU A 2 -42.65 52.07 -24.81
N LEU A 3 -41.95 51.63 -23.75
CA LEU A 3 -41.95 50.21 -23.31
C LEU A 3 -41.20 49.91 -22.00
N MET A 4 -41.06 50.86 -21.05
CA MET A 4 -40.33 50.62 -19.79
C MET A 4 -41.04 51.04 -18.49
N ASP A 5 -42.34 51.41 -18.52
CA ASP A 5 -43.06 52.00 -17.37
C ASP A 5 -44.23 51.16 -16.82
N ARG A 6 -44.22 49.82 -16.89
CA ARG A 6 -45.38 49.00 -16.46
C ARG A 6 -45.14 47.83 -15.50
N LEU A 7 -44.05 47.83 -14.72
CA LEU A 7 -43.85 46.80 -13.69
C LEU A 7 -43.35 47.32 -12.33
N ILE A 8 -43.61 48.59 -12.02
CA ILE A 8 -43.37 49.17 -10.68
C ILE A 8 -44.69 49.82 -10.22
N ARG A 9 -45.61 49.01 -9.68
CA ARG A 9 -46.78 49.45 -8.88
C ARG A 9 -47.58 48.22 -8.44
N PHE A 10 -47.11 47.48 -7.44
CA PHE A 10 -47.94 46.63 -6.57
C PHE A 10 -47.18 46.34 -5.27
N GLY A 11 -46.76 47.42 -4.59
CA GLY A 11 -46.39 47.39 -3.19
C GLY A 11 -47.54 47.97 -2.36
N HIS A 12 -47.73 47.41 -1.17
CA HIS A 12 -48.58 47.92 -0.08
C HIS A 12 -50.09 47.66 -0.16
N LEU A 13 -50.50 46.40 -0.05
CA LEU A 13 -51.76 46.08 0.64
C LEU A 13 -51.80 44.60 1.04
N PHE A 14 -51.12 44.20 2.11
CA PHE A 14 -51.44 43.02 2.95
C PHE A 14 -50.44 42.95 4.11
N PHE A 15 -50.29 44.08 4.81
CA PHE A 15 -49.79 44.11 6.18
C PHE A 15 -51.04 44.19 7.07
N THR A 16 -51.04 43.48 8.20
CA THR A 16 -52.11 43.33 9.20
C THR A 16 -53.27 42.38 8.83
N ILE A 17 -53.24 41.17 9.41
CA ILE A 17 -54.21 40.69 10.42
C ILE A 17 -53.97 39.19 10.70
N PHE A 18 -53.97 38.85 12.00
CA PHE A 18 -54.16 37.53 12.60
C PHE A 18 -52.95 36.64 12.91
N THR A 19 -52.23 37.05 13.95
CA THR A 19 -51.75 36.20 15.03
C THR A 19 -52.90 35.35 15.61
N LEU A 20 -52.83 34.01 15.54
CA LEU A 20 -53.42 33.14 16.56
C LEU A 20 -52.83 31.71 16.54
N LEU A 21 -52.15 31.38 17.65
CA LEU A 21 -51.95 30.08 18.30
C LEU A 21 -52.02 28.79 17.48
N LEU A 22 -50.89 28.07 17.42
CA LEU A 22 -50.83 26.65 17.80
C LEU A 22 -49.45 26.32 18.39
N PHE A 23 -49.39 26.36 19.72
CA PHE A 23 -48.35 25.67 20.50
C PHE A 23 -48.56 24.15 20.33
N PHE A 24 -47.80 23.51 19.44
CA PHE A 24 -47.55 22.08 19.54
C PHE A 24 -46.17 21.88 20.17
N GLY A 25 -46.18 21.71 21.49
CA GLY A 25 -45.05 21.17 22.23
C GLY A 25 -44.78 19.74 21.75
N CYS A 26 -43.66 19.55 21.07
CA CYS A 26 -43.16 18.23 20.77
C CYS A 26 -42.26 17.78 21.92
N LYS A 27 -42.71 16.72 22.61
CA LYS A 27 -42.00 15.98 23.65
C LYS A 27 -40.54 15.79 23.29
N LYS A 28 -39.65 16.16 24.20
CA LYS A 28 -38.23 15.78 24.19
C LYS A 28 -38.15 14.30 24.55
N GLU A 29 -38.31 13.42 23.56
CA GLU A 29 -37.93 12.03 23.72
C GLU A 29 -36.42 11.98 23.97
N SER A 30 -36.07 11.54 25.17
CA SER A 30 -34.73 11.12 25.53
C SER A 30 -34.35 9.91 24.69
N GLY A 31 -33.90 10.18 23.47
CA GLY A 31 -33.26 9.19 22.61
C GLY A 31 -32.01 8.71 23.32
N HIS A 32 -32.04 7.45 23.76
CA HIS A 32 -30.83 6.67 23.99
C HIS A 32 -29.89 6.91 22.81
N GLN A 33 -28.76 7.58 23.06
CA GLN A 33 -27.60 7.49 22.19
C GLN A 33 -27.18 6.02 22.18
N LYS A 34 -27.77 5.24 21.28
CA LYS A 34 -27.05 4.11 20.68
C LYS A 34 -25.79 4.75 20.12
N ASN A 35 -24.67 4.57 20.81
CA ASN A 35 -23.36 4.66 20.19
C ASN A 35 -23.43 3.73 18.98
N SER A 36 -23.76 4.28 17.82
CA SER A 36 -23.52 3.62 16.56
C SER A 36 -22.02 3.37 16.58
N ALA A 37 -21.62 2.11 16.73
CA ALA A 37 -20.25 1.71 16.48
C ALA A 37 -19.89 2.30 15.12
N GLN A 38 -19.15 3.41 15.14
CA GLN A 38 -18.93 4.19 13.95
C GLN A 38 -18.08 3.27 13.07
N ASN A 39 -18.68 2.84 11.97
CA ASN A 39 -18.21 1.79 11.08
C ASN A 39 -17.04 2.34 10.24
N SER A 40 -16.06 2.94 10.90
CA SER A 40 -14.96 3.68 10.31
C SER A 40 -13.83 2.73 9.95
N PHE A 41 -13.47 2.76 8.67
CA PHE A 41 -12.33 2.05 8.13
C PHE A 41 -11.03 2.70 8.62
N VAL A 42 -10.03 1.87 8.91
CA VAL A 42 -8.62 2.29 8.96
C VAL A 42 -8.07 2.16 7.55
N PHE A 43 -7.63 3.25 6.96
CA PHE A 43 -7.02 3.27 5.62
C PHE A 43 -5.52 3.06 5.73
N VAL A 44 -5.02 1.99 5.11
CA VAL A 44 -3.61 1.62 5.14
C VAL A 44 -3.03 1.71 3.74
N ALA A 45 -2.06 2.59 3.54
CA ALA A 45 -1.21 2.60 2.36
C ALA A 45 -0.07 1.60 2.58
N ALA A 46 0.11 0.64 1.68
CA ALA A 46 1.10 -0.41 1.81
C ALA A 46 1.88 -0.64 0.51
N ALA A 47 3.18 -0.82 0.62
CA ALA A 47 4.02 -1.22 -0.50
C ALA A 47 3.52 -2.54 -1.13
N ALA A 48 3.54 -2.63 -2.46
CA ALA A 48 2.91 -3.73 -3.19
C ALA A 48 3.46 -5.14 -2.85
N ASN A 49 4.70 -5.27 -2.38
CA ASN A 49 5.28 -6.54 -1.90
C ASN A 49 4.53 -7.12 -0.68
N LEU A 50 3.80 -6.29 0.05
CA LEU A 50 3.10 -6.66 1.27
C LEU A 50 1.70 -7.23 1.00
N ARG A 51 1.24 -7.27 -0.26
CA ARG A 51 -0.15 -7.62 -0.61
C ARG A 51 -0.61 -8.94 0.01
N ASP A 52 0.06 -10.03 -0.32
CA ASP A 52 -0.40 -11.37 0.10
C ASP A 52 -0.39 -11.53 1.62
N VAL A 53 0.68 -11.06 2.27
CA VAL A 53 0.83 -11.16 3.73
C VAL A 53 -0.16 -10.26 4.47
N LEU A 54 -0.39 -9.03 4.01
CA LEU A 54 -1.33 -8.11 4.67
C LEU A 54 -2.78 -8.52 4.46
N GLU A 55 -3.13 -9.15 3.33
CA GLU A 55 -4.47 -9.71 3.16
C GLU A 55 -4.74 -10.86 4.14
N GLU A 56 -3.77 -11.73 4.39
CA GLU A 56 -3.89 -12.79 5.41
C GLU A 56 -3.97 -12.20 6.82
N LEU A 57 -3.10 -11.24 7.14
CA LEU A 57 -3.10 -10.55 8.44
C LEU A 57 -4.40 -9.77 8.68
N LYS A 58 -4.94 -9.10 7.66
CA LYS A 58 -6.23 -8.40 7.71
C LYS A 58 -7.37 -9.36 8.03
N LYS A 59 -7.42 -10.52 7.38
CA LYS A 59 -8.43 -11.56 7.65
C LYS A 59 -8.36 -12.04 9.10
N LEU A 60 -7.16 -12.33 9.60
CA LEU A 60 -6.97 -12.73 11.00
C LEU A 60 -7.38 -11.62 11.97
N TYR A 61 -6.94 -10.38 11.72
CA TYR A 61 -7.26 -9.22 12.55
C TYR A 61 -8.77 -9.01 12.69
N ILE A 62 -9.51 -9.04 11.57
CA ILE A 62 -10.97 -8.85 11.56
C ILE A 62 -11.69 -10.00 12.28
N THR A 63 -11.15 -11.22 12.16
CA THR A 63 -11.69 -12.40 12.87
C THR A 63 -11.55 -12.25 14.38
N GLU A 64 -10.38 -11.79 14.85
CA GLU A 64 -10.10 -11.58 16.28
C GLU A 64 -10.75 -10.30 16.84
N ASN A 65 -11.10 -9.35 15.98
CA ASN A 65 -11.67 -8.06 16.38
C ASN A 65 -12.95 -7.76 15.59
N PRO A 66 -14.07 -8.45 15.88
CA PRO A 66 -15.33 -8.23 15.17
C PRO A 66 -15.74 -6.76 15.17
N GLY A 67 -16.18 -6.26 14.01
CA GLY A 67 -16.58 -4.86 13.83
C GLY A 67 -15.44 -3.90 13.48
N LYS A 68 -14.17 -4.32 13.55
CA LYS A 68 -13.06 -3.56 12.97
C LYS A 68 -13.02 -3.71 11.46
N LYS A 69 -12.60 -2.65 10.75
CA LYS A 69 -12.50 -2.62 9.29
C LYS A 69 -11.17 -2.01 8.87
N ILE A 70 -10.45 -2.72 8.01
CA ILE A 70 -9.17 -2.29 7.45
C ILE A 70 -9.32 -2.21 5.93
N GLU A 71 -8.96 -1.08 5.34
CA GLU A 71 -8.90 -0.90 3.89
C GLU A 71 -7.44 -0.78 3.46
N LEU A 72 -7.01 -1.68 2.56
CA LEU A 72 -5.62 -1.76 2.12
C LEU A 72 -5.52 -1.16 0.72
N THR A 73 -4.66 -0.17 0.55
CA THR A 73 -4.27 0.37 -0.76
C THR A 73 -2.83 -0.01 -1.05
N PHE A 74 -2.59 -0.67 -2.18
CA PHE A 74 -1.26 -1.14 -2.56
C PHE A 74 -0.69 -0.32 -3.71
N GLY A 75 0.59 0.02 -3.64
CA GLY A 75 1.32 0.74 -4.69
C GLY A 75 2.83 0.72 -4.47
N SER A 76 3.59 1.47 -5.28
CA SER A 76 5.00 1.72 -4.97
C SER A 76 5.12 2.60 -3.73
N SER A 77 6.18 2.40 -2.92
CA SER A 77 6.43 3.25 -1.76
C SER A 77 6.57 4.72 -2.16
N GLY A 78 7.20 5.01 -3.31
CA GLY A 78 7.37 6.36 -3.83
C GLY A 78 6.04 7.02 -4.20
N LEU A 79 5.16 6.33 -4.94
CA LEU A 79 3.85 6.88 -5.32
C LEU A 79 2.95 7.10 -4.11
N LEU A 80 2.89 6.13 -3.19
CA LEU A 80 2.13 6.27 -1.95
C LEU A 80 2.66 7.40 -1.08
N THR A 81 3.99 7.60 -1.04
CA THR A 81 4.61 8.75 -0.37
C THR A 81 4.13 10.06 -0.97
N GLN A 82 4.11 10.20 -2.29
CA GLN A 82 3.60 11.40 -2.96
C GLN A 82 2.13 11.64 -2.63
N GLN A 83 1.29 10.59 -2.63
CA GLN A 83 -0.11 10.70 -2.25
C GLN A 83 -0.29 11.17 -0.80
N ILE A 84 0.48 10.62 0.14
CA ILE A 84 0.45 11.02 1.56
C ILE A 84 0.88 12.48 1.72
N VAL A 85 1.96 12.90 1.07
CA VAL A 85 2.44 14.29 1.09
C VAL A 85 1.39 15.24 0.51
N ASN A 86 0.67 14.82 -0.53
CA ASN A 86 -0.42 15.57 -1.15
C ASN A 86 -1.75 15.49 -0.38
N GLY A 87 -1.77 14.91 0.83
CA GLY A 87 -2.93 14.92 1.72
C GLY A 87 -3.91 13.77 1.54
N ALA A 88 -3.52 12.66 0.90
CA ALA A 88 -4.35 11.46 0.85
C ALA A 88 -4.64 10.96 2.28
N PRO A 89 -5.90 10.61 2.59
CA PRO A 89 -6.37 10.40 3.97
C PRO A 89 -6.05 9.00 4.51
N PHE A 90 -4.77 8.60 4.46
CA PHE A 90 -4.32 7.35 5.05
C PHE A 90 -4.04 7.50 6.55
N ASP A 91 -4.28 6.44 7.32
CA ASP A 91 -4.06 6.39 8.76
C ASP A 91 -2.75 5.67 9.14
N LEU A 92 -2.30 4.74 8.30
CA LEU A 92 -1.07 3.97 8.46
C LEU A 92 -0.37 3.85 7.11
N PHE A 93 0.94 4.07 7.09
CA PHE A 93 1.79 3.81 5.93
C PHE A 93 2.80 2.70 6.24
N LEU A 94 2.86 1.69 5.37
CA LEU A 94 3.77 0.55 5.43
C LEU A 94 4.64 0.56 4.16
N SER A 95 5.88 1.02 4.29
CA SER A 95 6.83 1.20 3.20
C SER A 95 7.84 0.08 3.13
N ALA A 96 8.26 -0.26 1.91
CA ALA A 96 9.41 -1.11 1.64
C ALA A 96 10.79 -0.44 1.79
N ASP A 97 10.89 0.76 2.38
CA ASP A 97 12.15 1.47 2.64
C ASP A 97 11.92 2.61 3.64
N SER A 98 12.85 2.79 4.58
CA SER A 98 12.82 3.83 5.61
C SER A 98 12.98 5.25 5.06
N SER A 99 13.70 5.44 3.95
CA SER A 99 13.95 6.76 3.33
C SER A 99 12.66 7.45 2.88
N PHE A 100 11.66 6.69 2.44
CA PHE A 100 10.33 7.23 2.11
C PHE A 100 9.60 7.76 3.34
N ILE A 101 9.77 7.11 4.50
CA ILE A 101 9.20 7.59 5.76
C ILE A 101 9.91 8.86 6.21
N GLU A 102 11.23 8.94 6.05
CA GLU A 102 11.99 10.17 6.32
C GLU A 102 11.53 11.33 5.45
N LYS A 103 11.28 11.09 4.16
CA LYS A 103 10.70 12.09 3.25
C LYS A 103 9.36 12.60 3.77
N ILE A 104 8.45 11.71 4.17
CA ILE A 104 7.15 12.08 4.74
C ILE A 104 7.29 12.89 6.04
N LYS A 105 8.25 12.54 6.91
CA LYS A 105 8.51 13.27 8.15
C LYS A 105 9.09 14.67 7.92
N ASN A 106 9.91 14.84 6.89
CA ASN A 106 10.49 16.15 6.54
C ASN A 106 9.42 17.11 6.04
N GLU A 107 8.48 16.62 5.24
CA GLU A 107 7.33 17.41 4.74
C GLU A 107 6.28 17.67 5.84
N ASN A 108 6.17 16.79 6.84
CA ASN A 108 5.16 16.90 7.89
C ASN A 108 5.66 16.38 9.27
N ARG A 109 6.02 17.32 10.16
CA ARG A 109 6.82 17.04 11.37
C ARG A 109 6.12 16.35 12.56
N ASN A 110 4.82 16.03 12.52
CA ASN A 110 4.14 15.41 13.67
C ASN A 110 3.48 14.06 13.37
N PHE A 111 4.09 13.25 12.50
CA PHE A 111 3.75 11.82 12.41
C PHE A 111 4.38 11.02 13.55
N GLY A 112 3.95 9.76 13.70
CA GLY A 112 4.51 8.85 14.69
C GLY A 112 5.98 8.51 14.47
N LYS A 113 6.53 7.63 15.32
CA LYS A 113 7.88 7.09 15.11
C LYS A 113 7.85 6.07 13.97
N ALA A 114 8.88 6.10 13.12
CA ALA A 114 9.10 5.06 12.13
C ALA A 114 9.58 3.78 12.83
N GLU A 115 9.02 2.64 12.48
CA GLU A 115 9.38 1.35 13.06
C GLU A 115 9.63 0.33 11.94
N ILE A 116 10.83 -0.27 11.93
CA ILE A 116 11.11 -1.42 11.09
C ILE A 116 10.35 -2.61 11.69
N TYR A 117 9.60 -3.33 10.86
CA TYR A 117 8.76 -4.45 11.33
C TYR A 117 9.07 -5.79 10.65
N ALA A 118 9.74 -5.77 9.51
CA ALA A 118 10.15 -6.96 8.79
C ALA A 118 11.33 -6.64 7.85
N LEU A 119 12.02 -7.68 7.39
CA LEU A 119 12.97 -7.62 6.29
C LEU A 119 12.44 -8.43 5.13
N GLY A 120 12.36 -7.83 3.95
CA GLY A 120 11.97 -8.46 2.70
C GLY A 120 13.16 -8.82 1.82
N LYS A 121 12.98 -9.75 0.88
CA LYS A 121 14.03 -10.17 -0.06
C LYS A 121 13.56 -10.12 -1.50
N VAL A 122 14.49 -9.85 -2.42
CA VAL A 122 14.28 -9.94 -3.87
C VAL A 122 14.38 -11.41 -4.29
N ALA A 123 13.48 -11.83 -5.17
CA ALA A 123 13.54 -13.10 -5.87
C ALA A 123 13.42 -12.86 -7.38
N MET A 124 14.07 -13.69 -8.17
CA MET A 124 13.83 -13.79 -9.61
C MET A 124 12.80 -14.88 -9.84
N TRP A 125 11.82 -14.67 -10.71
CA TRP A 125 10.71 -15.61 -10.95
C TRP A 125 10.43 -15.75 -12.45
N SER A 126 10.07 -16.97 -12.87
CA SER A 126 9.60 -17.27 -14.22
C SER A 126 8.59 -18.42 -14.19
N SER A 127 7.65 -18.41 -15.14
CA SER A 127 6.77 -19.55 -15.44
C SER A 127 7.33 -20.49 -16.50
N ALA A 128 8.36 -20.07 -17.23
CA ALA A 128 8.81 -20.75 -18.45
C ALA A 128 10.30 -21.16 -18.43
N PHE A 129 11.13 -20.52 -17.60
CA PHE A 129 12.57 -20.72 -17.61
C PHE A 129 13.07 -21.40 -16.33
N ASP A 130 14.09 -22.24 -16.46
CA ASP A 130 14.84 -22.73 -15.31
C ASP A 130 15.75 -21.62 -14.77
N LEU A 131 15.71 -21.42 -13.45
CA LEU A 131 16.42 -20.36 -12.74
C LEU A 131 17.59 -20.90 -11.91
N SER A 132 18.01 -22.14 -12.16
CA SER A 132 19.11 -22.81 -11.45
C SER A 132 20.46 -22.07 -11.57
N GLU A 133 20.67 -21.32 -12.66
CA GLU A 133 21.86 -20.48 -12.87
C GLU A 133 21.78 -19.09 -12.18
N GLY A 134 20.70 -18.83 -11.43
CA GLY A 134 20.50 -17.58 -10.71
C GLY A 134 20.50 -16.38 -11.66
N LEU A 135 21.16 -15.29 -11.28
CA LEU A 135 21.16 -14.06 -12.09
C LEU A 135 21.62 -14.26 -13.54
N GLN A 136 22.50 -15.24 -13.81
CA GLN A 136 23.00 -15.53 -15.15
C GLN A 136 21.91 -15.97 -16.12
N THR A 137 20.82 -16.56 -15.63
CA THR A 137 19.65 -16.90 -16.45
C THR A 137 19.13 -15.69 -17.23
N SER A 138 19.26 -14.47 -16.69
CA SER A 138 18.85 -13.21 -17.36
C SER A 138 19.57 -12.97 -18.71
N LEU A 139 20.75 -13.58 -18.90
CA LEU A 139 21.53 -13.49 -20.14
C LEU A 139 21.04 -14.46 -21.24
N ASN A 140 20.14 -15.39 -20.91
CA ASN A 140 19.62 -16.34 -21.88
C ASN A 140 19.04 -15.58 -23.11
N PRO A 141 19.47 -15.92 -24.34
CA PRO A 141 19.02 -15.23 -25.54
C PRO A 141 17.52 -15.37 -25.80
N GLU A 142 16.88 -16.44 -25.31
CA GLU A 142 15.44 -16.69 -25.46
C GLU A 142 14.59 -15.79 -24.56
N ILE A 143 15.15 -15.26 -23.48
CA ILE A 143 14.49 -14.24 -22.66
C ILE A 143 14.52 -12.92 -23.42
N LYS A 144 13.34 -12.40 -23.77
CA LYS A 144 13.17 -11.15 -24.54
C LYS A 144 12.70 -10.00 -23.66
N LYS A 145 11.95 -10.28 -22.59
CA LYS A 145 11.40 -9.26 -21.68
C LYS A 145 11.64 -9.63 -20.22
N ILE A 146 12.25 -8.70 -19.48
CA ILE A 146 12.54 -8.84 -18.05
C ILE A 146 11.80 -7.73 -17.30
N ALA A 147 10.81 -8.08 -16.49
CA ALA A 147 10.10 -7.07 -15.71
C ALA A 147 10.87 -6.71 -14.43
N ILE A 148 11.08 -5.41 -14.23
CA ILE A 148 11.72 -4.86 -13.03
C ILE A 148 10.88 -3.67 -12.57
N ALA A 149 10.65 -3.57 -11.26
CA ALA A 149 10.01 -2.38 -10.70
C ALA A 149 10.90 -1.14 -10.93
N ASP A 150 10.29 0.00 -11.20
CA ASP A 150 10.99 1.26 -11.44
C ASP A 150 11.85 1.62 -10.20
N PRO A 151 13.18 1.74 -10.35
CA PRO A 151 14.09 2.01 -9.23
C PRO A 151 13.89 3.40 -8.60
N GLU A 152 13.24 4.35 -9.29
CA GLU A 152 12.90 5.66 -8.73
C GLU A 152 11.70 5.60 -7.78
N LEU A 153 10.81 4.63 -8.00
CA LEU A 153 9.56 4.49 -7.26
C LEU A 153 9.61 3.37 -6.21
N ALA A 154 10.40 2.32 -6.47
CA ALA A 154 10.34 1.07 -5.73
C ALA A 154 11.73 0.61 -5.23
N PRO A 155 11.90 0.39 -3.91
CA PRO A 155 13.16 -0.13 -3.32
C PRO A 155 13.62 -1.46 -3.91
N TYR A 156 12.67 -2.36 -4.20
CA TYR A 156 12.97 -3.64 -4.84
C TYR A 156 13.56 -3.46 -6.24
N GLY A 157 13.08 -2.47 -7.01
CA GLY A 157 13.62 -2.10 -8.30
C GLY A 157 15.05 -1.60 -8.18
N LYS A 158 15.29 -0.67 -7.25
CA LYS A 158 16.62 -0.13 -6.95
C LYS A 158 17.61 -1.24 -6.56
N ASN A 159 17.24 -2.12 -5.63
CA ASN A 159 18.11 -3.24 -5.21
C ASN A 159 18.38 -4.21 -6.35
N THR A 160 17.37 -4.50 -7.18
CA THR A 160 17.54 -5.35 -8.37
C THR A 160 18.53 -4.75 -9.36
N VAL A 161 18.35 -3.47 -9.72
CA VAL A 161 19.25 -2.79 -10.65
C VAL A 161 20.67 -2.74 -10.09
N GLN A 162 20.83 -2.49 -8.78
CA GLN A 162 22.14 -2.51 -8.13
C GLN A 162 22.79 -3.91 -8.19
N ALA A 163 22.03 -4.97 -7.89
CA ALA A 163 22.52 -6.36 -7.98
C ALA A 163 23.00 -6.72 -9.39
N LEU A 164 22.21 -6.35 -10.41
CA LEU A 164 22.54 -6.58 -11.82
C LEU A 164 23.74 -5.76 -12.28
N LYS A 165 23.93 -4.54 -11.76
CA LYS A 165 25.11 -3.71 -12.04
C LYS A 165 26.36 -4.29 -11.39
N ASN A 166 26.28 -4.73 -10.14
CA ASN A 166 27.40 -5.33 -9.41
C ASN A 166 27.93 -6.60 -10.08
N THR A 167 27.07 -7.33 -10.80
CA THR A 167 27.41 -8.56 -11.53
C THR A 167 27.77 -8.32 -13.00
N GLY A 168 27.71 -7.07 -13.49
CA GLY A 168 27.95 -6.74 -14.90
C GLY A 168 26.88 -7.25 -15.87
N ILE A 169 25.73 -7.70 -15.37
CA ILE A 169 24.61 -8.22 -16.17
C ILE A 169 23.76 -7.08 -16.72
N TYR A 170 23.53 -6.04 -15.93
CA TYR A 170 22.67 -4.90 -16.29
C TYR A 170 22.90 -4.35 -17.71
N PRO A 171 24.13 -3.96 -18.11
CA PRO A 171 24.36 -3.40 -19.45
C PRO A 171 24.07 -4.38 -20.60
N LYS A 172 24.07 -5.69 -20.32
CA LYS A 172 23.78 -6.73 -21.33
C LYS A 172 22.29 -6.97 -21.53
N ILE A 173 21.46 -6.63 -20.53
CA ILE A 173 20.03 -6.90 -20.53
C ILE A 173 19.16 -5.64 -20.52
N GLU A 174 19.76 -4.46 -20.44
CA GLU A 174 19.05 -3.18 -20.31
C GLU A 174 17.95 -3.00 -21.38
N HIS A 175 18.26 -3.36 -22.63
CA HIS A 175 17.33 -3.32 -23.76
C HIS A 175 16.15 -4.32 -23.65
N LYS A 176 16.21 -5.30 -22.74
CA LYS A 176 15.14 -6.27 -22.45
C LYS A 176 14.24 -5.83 -21.29
N ILE A 177 14.62 -4.79 -20.55
CA ILE A 177 13.92 -4.41 -19.32
C ILE A 177 12.57 -3.79 -19.67
N VAL A 178 11.53 -4.29 -19.03
CA VAL A 178 10.19 -3.70 -19.01
C VAL A 178 9.97 -3.13 -17.62
N TRP A 179 9.92 -1.80 -17.53
CA TRP A 179 9.70 -1.11 -16.26
C TRP A 179 8.24 -1.26 -15.80
N ALA A 180 8.07 -1.68 -14.56
CA ALA A 180 6.79 -1.72 -13.86
C ALA A 180 6.78 -0.62 -12.79
N GLU A 181 5.64 0.03 -12.56
CA GLU A 181 5.46 1.06 -11.53
C GLU A 181 5.85 0.56 -10.13
N ASN A 182 5.52 -0.70 -9.83
CA ASN A 182 5.79 -1.33 -8.55
C ASN A 182 6.07 -2.83 -8.68
N ILE A 183 6.58 -3.43 -7.61
CA ILE A 183 7.00 -4.83 -7.59
C ILE A 183 5.86 -5.83 -7.78
N GLY A 184 4.62 -5.46 -7.43
CA GLY A 184 3.43 -6.27 -7.70
C GLY A 184 3.08 -6.28 -9.20
N GLN A 185 3.25 -5.15 -9.89
CA GLN A 185 3.07 -5.09 -11.34
C GLN A 185 4.14 -5.88 -12.09
N ALA A 186 5.40 -5.85 -11.63
CA ALA A 186 6.45 -6.70 -12.19
C ALA A 186 6.10 -8.20 -12.10
N ALA A 187 5.56 -8.63 -10.95
CA ALA A 187 5.07 -9.99 -10.77
C ALA A 187 3.89 -10.32 -11.69
N GLN A 188 2.94 -9.38 -11.86
CA GLN A 188 1.83 -9.55 -12.79
C GLN A 188 2.33 -9.74 -14.23
N PHE A 189 3.30 -8.94 -14.68
CA PHE A 189 3.83 -9.05 -16.05
C PHE A 189 4.39 -10.44 -16.33
N ALA A 190 5.16 -11.02 -15.40
CA ALA A 190 5.64 -12.38 -15.58
C ALA A 190 4.52 -13.43 -15.46
N ALA A 191 3.63 -13.29 -14.48
CA ALA A 191 2.54 -14.24 -14.26
C ALA A 191 1.55 -14.33 -15.44
N THR A 192 1.42 -13.26 -16.24
CA THR A 192 0.57 -13.22 -17.43
C THR A 192 1.35 -13.43 -18.74
N GLY A 193 2.66 -13.72 -18.68
CA GLY A 193 3.50 -13.90 -19.87
C GLY A 193 3.80 -12.62 -20.66
N ASN A 194 3.52 -11.44 -20.09
CA ASN A 194 3.92 -10.16 -20.67
C ASN A 194 5.43 -9.89 -20.49
N ALA A 195 6.07 -10.58 -19.55
CA ALA A 195 7.52 -10.71 -19.40
C ALA A 195 7.90 -12.18 -19.21
N ASP A 196 9.06 -12.58 -19.70
CA ASP A 196 9.57 -13.96 -19.62
C ASP A 196 10.16 -14.27 -18.23
N LEU A 197 10.68 -13.22 -17.59
CA LEU A 197 11.35 -13.23 -16.31
C LEU A 197 10.94 -11.96 -15.54
N ALA A 198 10.84 -12.04 -14.23
CA ALA A 198 10.70 -10.84 -13.39
C ALA A 198 11.54 -10.92 -12.13
N PHE A 199 12.01 -9.76 -11.69
CA PHE A 199 12.50 -9.57 -10.33
C PHE A 199 11.33 -9.09 -9.47
N ILE A 200 10.97 -9.89 -8.47
CA ILE A 200 9.78 -9.73 -7.64
C ILE A 200 10.14 -9.84 -6.16
N ALA A 201 9.18 -9.57 -5.28
CA ALA A 201 9.36 -9.84 -3.86
C ALA A 201 9.28 -11.35 -3.59
N LEU A 202 10.15 -11.87 -2.73
CA LEU A 202 10.08 -13.27 -2.27
C LEU A 202 8.70 -13.61 -1.71
N SER A 203 8.03 -12.66 -1.05
CA SER A 203 6.66 -12.82 -0.56
C SER A 203 5.66 -13.15 -1.66
N THR A 204 5.76 -12.47 -2.79
CA THR A 204 4.92 -12.73 -3.95
C THR A 204 5.31 -14.05 -4.61
N ALA A 205 6.60 -14.34 -4.77
CA ALA A 205 7.08 -15.63 -5.28
C ALA A 205 6.60 -16.81 -4.42
N MET A 206 6.48 -16.60 -3.10
CA MET A 206 6.03 -17.62 -2.15
C MET A 206 4.51 -17.77 -2.05
N SER A 207 3.73 -16.92 -2.72
CA SER A 207 2.27 -17.02 -2.73
C SER A 207 1.81 -18.33 -3.39
N LYS A 208 0.63 -18.81 -2.98
CA LYS A 208 0.06 -20.05 -3.54
C LYS A 208 -0.10 -19.97 -5.06
N GLU A 209 -0.52 -18.80 -5.55
CA GLU A 209 -0.72 -18.58 -6.98
C GLU A 209 0.58 -18.66 -7.77
N MET A 210 1.63 -17.97 -7.31
CA MET A 210 2.91 -17.91 -8.04
C MET A 210 3.65 -19.24 -8.00
N LYS A 211 3.62 -19.96 -6.87
CA LYS A 211 4.19 -21.32 -6.76
C LYS A 211 3.52 -22.33 -7.69
N ALA A 212 2.24 -22.14 -8.00
CA ALA A 212 1.50 -23.05 -8.87
C ALA A 212 1.81 -22.82 -10.37
N LYS A 213 2.38 -21.65 -10.72
CA LYS A 213 2.58 -21.22 -12.11
C LYS A 213 4.04 -21.20 -12.54
N GLY A 214 4.99 -21.27 -11.61
CA GLY A 214 6.40 -21.09 -11.94
C GLY A 214 7.36 -21.43 -10.80
N ASN A 215 8.62 -21.13 -11.03
CA ASN A 215 9.72 -21.31 -10.09
C ASN A 215 10.31 -19.95 -9.71
N TYR A 216 11.15 -19.93 -8.67
CA TYR A 216 11.88 -18.74 -8.29
C TYR A 216 13.31 -19.08 -7.86
N TYR A 217 14.20 -18.13 -8.08
CA TYR A 217 15.53 -18.07 -7.50
C TYR A 217 15.56 -16.97 -6.45
N LEU A 218 15.90 -17.33 -5.21
CA LEU A 218 16.09 -16.36 -4.14
C LEU A 218 17.47 -15.73 -4.26
N LEU A 219 17.54 -14.41 -4.44
CA LEU A 219 18.81 -13.70 -4.40
C LEU A 219 19.38 -13.78 -2.97
N SER A 220 20.66 -14.13 -2.88
CA SER A 220 21.44 -14.15 -1.65
C SER A 220 21.68 -12.74 -1.11
N GLU A 221 22.07 -12.62 0.17
CA GLU A 221 22.42 -11.32 0.77
C GLU A 221 23.58 -10.61 0.04
N ASN A 222 24.47 -11.38 -0.59
CA ASN A 222 25.59 -10.83 -1.36
C ASN A 222 25.16 -10.32 -2.74
N GLU A 223 24.09 -10.86 -3.30
CA GLU A 223 23.52 -10.40 -4.57
C GLU A 223 22.62 -9.19 -4.36
N ALA A 224 21.67 -9.30 -3.43
CA ALA A 224 20.77 -8.23 -3.05
C ALA A 224 20.49 -8.27 -1.55
N ALA A 225 20.92 -7.22 -0.84
CA ALA A 225 20.70 -7.09 0.59
C ALA A 225 19.21 -7.11 0.93
N SER A 226 18.89 -7.70 2.08
CA SER A 226 17.56 -7.62 2.70
C SER A 226 17.07 -6.18 2.83
N ILE A 227 15.78 -5.98 2.57
CA ILE A 227 15.14 -4.67 2.47
C ILE A 227 14.34 -4.41 3.76
N PRO A 228 14.73 -3.41 4.59
CA PRO A 228 13.97 -3.06 5.78
C PRO A 228 12.59 -2.50 5.44
N GLN A 229 11.56 -3.19 5.92
CA GLN A 229 10.17 -2.77 5.80
C GLN A 229 9.82 -1.91 7.01
N SER A 230 9.41 -0.67 6.78
CA SER A 230 9.18 0.32 7.82
C SER A 230 7.74 0.81 7.82
N GLY A 231 7.17 1.05 9.00
CA GLY A 231 5.82 1.57 9.16
C GLY A 231 5.79 2.88 9.95
N ILE A 232 4.80 3.73 9.66
CA ILE A 232 4.56 4.97 10.40
C ILE A 232 3.05 5.24 10.51
N LEU A 233 2.64 5.63 11.72
CA LEU A 233 1.28 6.13 11.97
C LEU A 233 1.17 7.56 11.43
N LEU A 234 0.16 7.77 10.59
CA LEU A 234 -0.15 9.07 10.02
C LEU A 234 -1.12 9.82 10.94
N LYS A 235 -1.16 11.14 10.79
CA LYS A 235 -2.10 11.97 11.55
C LYS A 235 -3.50 11.74 11.03
N GLY A 236 -4.43 11.49 11.94
CA GLY A 236 -5.84 11.34 11.60
C GLY A 236 -6.70 11.15 12.83
N LYS A 237 -8.02 11.07 12.60
CA LYS A 237 -9.01 10.78 13.65
C LYS A 237 -8.98 9.32 14.10
N LYS A 238 -8.22 8.45 13.40
CA LYS A 238 -8.18 6.99 13.61
C LYS A 238 -6.82 6.47 14.05
N GLN A 239 -6.02 7.32 14.69
CA GLN A 239 -4.68 6.94 15.17
C GLN A 239 -4.71 5.76 16.14
N THR A 240 -5.73 5.68 17.02
CA THR A 240 -5.85 4.56 17.97
C THR A 240 -6.10 3.25 17.25
N GLU A 241 -7.04 3.21 16.31
CA GLU A 241 -7.38 2.02 15.53
C GLU A 241 -6.25 1.62 14.58
N ALA A 242 -5.59 2.59 13.94
CA ALA A 242 -4.40 2.36 13.12
C ALA A 242 -3.25 1.79 13.94
N LYS A 243 -3.02 2.32 15.16
CA LYS A 243 -2.04 1.78 16.09
C LYS A 243 -2.37 0.36 16.50
N GLN A 244 -3.63 0.05 16.80
CA GLN A 244 -4.07 -1.31 17.13
C GLN A 244 -3.76 -2.30 16.00
N PHE A 245 -4.04 -1.93 14.75
CA PHE A 245 -3.69 -2.77 13.60
C PHE A 245 -2.17 -2.87 13.40
N PHE A 246 -1.44 -1.76 13.54
CA PHE A 246 0.02 -1.77 13.38
C PHE A 246 0.73 -2.60 14.47
N ASP A 247 0.25 -2.55 15.72
CA ASP A 247 0.76 -3.39 16.80
C ASP A 247 0.38 -4.86 16.57
N PHE A 248 -0.82 -5.11 16.06
CA PHE A 248 -1.27 -6.46 15.73
C PHE A 248 -0.36 -7.12 14.69
N ILE A 249 -0.09 -6.47 13.55
CA ILE A 249 0.72 -7.08 12.49
C ILE A 249 2.16 -7.37 12.93
N ARG A 250 2.66 -6.72 13.99
CA ARG A 250 4.03 -6.86 14.50
C ARG A 250 4.16 -7.74 15.73
N ASN A 251 3.06 -8.29 16.23
CA ASN A 251 3.10 -9.09 17.45
C ASN A 251 3.73 -10.47 17.19
N ARG A 252 4.05 -11.20 18.26
CA ARG A 252 4.68 -12.53 18.13
C ARG A 252 3.78 -13.57 17.45
N LYS A 253 2.46 -13.43 17.51
CA LYS A 253 1.51 -14.38 16.90
C LYS A 253 1.50 -14.27 15.38
N THR A 254 1.74 -13.08 14.83
CA THR A 254 1.77 -12.83 13.39
C THR A 254 3.11 -13.16 12.73
N ALA A 255 4.17 -13.38 13.51
CA ALA A 255 5.50 -13.70 13.00
C ALA A 255 5.51 -14.92 12.05
N GLN A 256 4.73 -15.96 12.36
CA GLN A 256 4.61 -17.14 11.50
C GLN A 256 3.98 -16.83 10.14
N ILE A 257 3.05 -15.87 10.08
CA ILE A 257 2.43 -15.42 8.82
C ILE A 257 3.48 -14.68 7.99
N TRP A 258 4.26 -13.78 8.57
CA TRP A 258 5.38 -13.13 7.88
C TRP A 258 6.39 -14.13 7.33
N GLN A 259 6.81 -15.09 8.15
CA GLN A 259 7.77 -16.14 7.77
C GLN A 259 7.24 -17.05 6.65
N LYS A 260 5.94 -17.38 6.66
CA LYS A 260 5.28 -18.12 5.58
C LYS A 260 5.43 -17.44 4.22
N TYR A 261 5.54 -16.11 4.20
CA TYR A 261 5.79 -15.29 3.01
C TYR A 261 7.27 -14.86 2.88
N GLY A 262 8.21 -15.50 3.58
CA GLY A 262 9.64 -15.26 3.40
C GLY A 262 10.17 -13.97 4.01
N TYR A 263 9.40 -13.29 4.86
CA TYR A 263 9.89 -12.15 5.63
C TYR A 263 10.61 -12.61 6.89
N GLN A 264 11.64 -11.86 7.29
CA GLN A 264 12.28 -12.01 8.60
C GLN A 264 11.72 -10.96 9.56
N THR A 265 11.34 -11.37 10.77
CA THR A 265 10.77 -10.48 11.80
C THR A 265 11.64 -10.34 13.04
N GLU A 266 12.70 -11.14 13.17
CA GLU A 266 13.73 -10.96 14.19
C GLU A 266 14.75 -9.93 13.69
N ILE A 267 14.48 -8.66 14.02
CA ILE A 267 15.36 -7.55 13.66
C ILE A 267 16.45 -7.49 14.72
N ARG A 268 17.66 -7.95 14.38
CA ARG A 268 18.83 -7.75 15.23
C ARG A 268 19.25 -6.28 15.13
N HIS A 269 19.26 -5.59 16.26
CA HIS A 269 19.75 -4.21 16.38
C HIS A 269 21.27 -4.18 16.55
#